data_AF-A0A8S3UKG8-F1
#
_entry.id   AF-A0A8S3UKG8-F1
#
_cell.length_a   1.000
_cell.length_b   1.000
_cell.length_c   1.000
_cell.angle_alpha   90.00
_cell.angle_beta   90.00
_cell.angle_gamma   90.00
#
_symmetry.space_group_name_H-M   'P 1'
#
loop_
_entity.id
_entity.type
_entity.pdbx_description
1 polymer ?
#
loop_
_entity_poly.entity_id
_entity_poly.type
_entity_poly.pdbx_seq_one_letter_code
_entity_poly.pdbx_strand_id
1 'polypeptide(L)'
;MKLSEKDKAKHTLTDCEQCMVFDASLLHKSSEVVKKDSLVGACQNVANIILEKSPPMSKAAEKNVENFVKVFTPIASQKLGVDIIKTVSKPKKHYGNFDHYTFEKEEFLSALRQFPHGSHVNWKKLGEQFNLTNKKGERPANAGQILMGFAQYNKINTDQFNINMRVSNRDYIQRVRRAKKRLSKGLTIPSTRSAKTIRQDIKHQIDNGVIDLGEKIAPSQISSNYIDNTGRLM
;
A
#
# COMPACT_ATOMS: atom_id res chain seq x y z
N MET A 1 -24.17 -36.35 16.94
CA MET A 1 -24.43 -35.17 17.79
C MET A 1 -24.39 -33.93 16.91
N LYS A 2 -25.45 -33.11 16.87
CA LYS A 2 -25.49 -31.85 16.09
C LYS A 2 -25.02 -30.70 17.00
N LEU A 3 -23.99 -29.96 16.59
CA LEU A 3 -23.55 -28.75 17.28
C LEU A 3 -24.62 -27.65 17.21
N SER A 4 -24.85 -26.95 18.33
CA SER A 4 -25.76 -25.81 18.38
C SER A 4 -25.20 -24.64 17.56
N GLU A 5 -26.05 -23.75 17.05
CA GLU A 5 -25.58 -22.59 16.27
C GLU A 5 -24.68 -21.64 17.06
N LYS A 6 -24.82 -21.58 18.40
CA LYS A 6 -23.92 -20.82 19.28
C LYS A 6 -22.52 -21.42 19.34
N ASP A 7 -22.41 -22.74 19.27
CA ASP A 7 -21.11 -23.43 19.30
C ASP A 7 -20.41 -23.34 17.94
N LYS A 8 -21.18 -23.25 16.85
CA LYS A 8 -20.66 -22.96 15.50
C LYS A 8 -20.08 -21.55 15.35
N ALA A 9 -20.34 -20.62 16.27
CA ALA A 9 -19.84 -19.25 16.18
C ALA A 9 -18.49 -19.01 16.89
N LYS A 10 -17.99 -19.98 17.66
CA LYS A 10 -16.82 -19.80 18.54
C LYS A 10 -15.49 -20.33 17.99
N HIS A 11 -15.48 -21.01 16.85
CA HIS A 11 -14.26 -21.61 16.33
C HIS A 11 -13.62 -20.72 15.25
N THR A 12 -12.29 -20.62 15.29
CA THR A 12 -11.50 -19.90 14.29
C THR A 12 -10.87 -20.87 13.30
N LEU A 13 -10.49 -20.39 12.10
CA LEU A 13 -9.81 -21.19 11.05
C LEU A 13 -8.52 -21.88 11.52
N THR A 14 -7.99 -21.48 12.68
CA THR A 14 -6.80 -22.04 13.32
C THR A 14 -7.07 -23.31 14.13
N ASP A 15 -8.33 -23.65 14.43
CA ASP A 15 -8.70 -24.79 15.29
C ASP A 15 -9.22 -25.99 14.47
N CYS A 16 -8.62 -26.22 13.30
CA CYS A 16 -9.10 -27.13 12.26
C CYS A 16 -9.12 -28.63 12.67
N GLU A 17 -8.34 -29.03 13.67
CA GLU A 17 -8.28 -30.43 14.12
C GLU A 17 -9.62 -30.95 14.67
N GLN A 18 -10.44 -30.08 15.28
CA GLN A 18 -11.77 -30.47 15.76
C GLN A 18 -12.81 -30.58 14.62
N CYS A 19 -12.56 -29.95 13.47
CA CYS A 19 -13.45 -29.94 12.31
C CYS A 19 -13.29 -31.19 11.42
N MET A 20 -12.16 -31.88 11.49
CA MET A 20 -11.86 -33.08 10.68
C MET A 20 -12.70 -34.31 11.09
N VAL A 21 -13.37 -34.25 12.24
CA VAL A 21 -14.23 -35.35 12.74
C VAL A 21 -15.66 -35.27 12.17
N PHE A 22 -16.04 -34.17 11.53
CA PHE A 22 -17.41 -33.96 11.03
C PHE A 22 -17.48 -33.81 9.51
N ASP A 23 -18.56 -34.37 8.96
CA ASP A 23 -18.87 -34.44 7.54
C ASP A 23 -18.76 -33.07 6.83
N ALA A 24 -18.03 -33.04 5.71
CA ALA A 24 -17.64 -31.83 4.98
C ALA A 24 -18.83 -31.00 4.47
N SER A 25 -20.03 -31.58 4.48
CA SER A 25 -21.29 -30.91 4.16
C SER A 25 -21.73 -29.85 5.19
N LEU A 26 -21.07 -29.77 6.35
CA LEU A 26 -21.38 -28.82 7.44
C LEU A 26 -20.44 -27.60 7.53
N LEU A 27 -19.65 -27.34 6.48
CA LEU A 27 -18.75 -26.18 6.40
C LEU A 27 -19.48 -24.86 6.70
N HIS A 28 -18.93 -24.13 7.67
CA HIS A 28 -19.57 -23.02 8.38
C HIS A 28 -19.81 -21.77 7.51
N LYS A 29 -20.89 -21.03 7.80
CA LYS A 29 -20.99 -19.59 7.53
C LYS A 29 -20.16 -18.86 8.59
N SER A 30 -18.84 -18.83 8.45
CA SER A 30 -17.99 -18.07 9.36
C SER A 30 -18.33 -16.58 9.24
N SER A 31 -18.62 -15.94 10.37
CA SER A 31 -18.81 -14.49 10.44
C SER A 31 -17.50 -13.81 10.06
N GLU A 32 -17.46 -13.23 8.86
CA GLU A 32 -16.34 -12.46 8.33
C GLU A 32 -16.07 -11.22 9.20
N VAL A 33 -15.21 -11.38 10.21
CA VAL A 33 -14.38 -10.28 10.72
C VAL A 33 -12.94 -10.79 10.82
N VAL A 34 -12.43 -11.36 9.72
CA VAL A 34 -10.98 -11.33 9.53
C VAL A 34 -10.64 -9.88 9.25
N LYS A 35 -9.98 -9.22 10.22
CA LYS A 35 -9.51 -7.84 10.07
C LYS A 35 -8.71 -7.77 8.77
N LYS A 36 -9.22 -7.04 7.77
CA LYS A 36 -8.62 -6.96 6.42
C LYS A 36 -7.12 -6.70 6.45
N ASP A 37 -6.66 -5.93 7.43
CA ASP A 37 -5.25 -5.61 7.63
C ASP A 37 -4.38 -6.84 7.97
N SER A 38 -4.92 -7.80 8.72
CA SER A 38 -4.26 -9.08 9.02
C SER A 38 -4.14 -9.97 7.80
N LEU A 39 -5.15 -9.93 6.92
CA LEU A 39 -5.16 -10.71 5.68
C LEU A 39 -4.19 -10.11 4.65
N VAL A 40 -4.16 -8.79 4.53
CA VAL A 40 -3.20 -8.06 3.68
C VAL A 40 -1.77 -8.35 4.14
N GLY A 41 -1.50 -8.31 5.45
CA GLY A 41 -0.19 -8.67 6.02
C GLY A 41 0.19 -10.12 5.76
N ALA A 42 -0.74 -11.06 5.89
CA ALA A 42 -0.51 -12.47 5.56
C ALA A 42 -0.23 -12.67 4.06
N CYS A 43 -1.00 -12.03 3.18
CA CYS A 43 -0.76 -12.06 1.73
C CYS A 43 0.58 -11.45 1.34
N GLN A 44 1.01 -10.36 1.99
CA GLN A 44 2.32 -9.75 1.78
C GLN A 44 3.46 -10.62 2.28
N ASN A 45 3.31 -11.28 3.44
CA ASN A 45 4.29 -12.24 3.92
C ASN A 45 4.42 -13.44 2.98
N VAL A 46 3.31 -13.99 2.48
CA VAL A 46 3.35 -15.07 1.48
C VAL A 46 4.01 -14.60 0.18
N ALA A 47 3.68 -13.40 -0.30
CA ALA A 47 4.31 -12.82 -1.49
C ALA A 47 5.82 -12.61 -1.29
N ASN A 48 6.24 -12.11 -0.12
CA ASN A 48 7.66 -11.92 0.20
C ASN A 48 8.39 -13.25 0.33
N ILE A 49 7.80 -14.28 0.95
CA ILE A 49 8.39 -15.63 1.03
C ILE A 49 8.57 -16.21 -0.38
N ILE A 50 7.58 -16.06 -1.26
CA ILE A 50 7.68 -16.50 -2.66
C ILE A 50 8.74 -15.71 -3.43
N LEU A 51 8.89 -14.41 -3.17
CA LEU A 51 9.82 -13.53 -3.89
C LEU A 51 11.25 -13.55 -3.36
N GLU A 52 11.47 -13.79 -2.06
CA GLU A 52 12.79 -13.77 -1.41
C GLU A 52 13.43 -15.15 -1.27
N LYS A 53 12.65 -16.24 -1.20
CA LYS A 53 13.18 -17.61 -1.02
C LYS A 53 13.15 -18.49 -2.27
N SER A 54 12.68 -18.00 -3.42
CA SER A 54 12.65 -18.83 -4.62
C SER A 54 13.98 -18.80 -5.37
N PRO A 55 14.67 -19.95 -5.58
CA PRO A 55 15.66 -20.05 -6.66
C PRO A 55 15.01 -19.64 -8.00
N PRO A 56 15.79 -19.30 -9.04
CA PRO A 56 15.23 -18.93 -10.34
C PRO A 56 14.23 -19.99 -10.78
N MET A 57 12.95 -19.61 -10.80
CA MET A 57 11.87 -20.52 -11.11
C MET A 57 11.99 -20.97 -12.57
N SER A 58 11.63 -22.22 -12.85
CA SER A 58 11.49 -22.64 -14.23
C SER A 58 10.36 -21.84 -14.89
N LYS A 59 10.47 -21.57 -16.19
CA LYS A 59 9.43 -20.85 -16.97
C LYS A 59 8.03 -21.48 -16.83
N ALA A 60 7.98 -22.79 -16.59
CA ALA A 60 6.73 -23.51 -16.34
C ALA A 60 6.11 -23.15 -14.98
N ALA A 61 6.93 -23.04 -13.93
CA ALA A 61 6.48 -22.64 -12.61
C ALA A 61 6.02 -21.17 -12.60
N GLU A 62 6.71 -20.27 -13.32
CA GLU A 62 6.29 -18.88 -13.48
C GLU A 62 4.91 -18.78 -14.13
N LYS A 63 4.68 -19.54 -15.20
CA LYS A 63 3.38 -19.60 -15.89
C LYS A 63 2.25 -20.14 -15.00
N ASN A 64 2.53 -21.10 -14.14
CA ASN A 64 1.56 -21.64 -13.18
C ASN A 64 1.19 -20.62 -12.10
N VAL A 65 2.16 -19.86 -11.60
CA VAL A 65 1.91 -18.76 -10.66
C VAL A 65 1.11 -17.65 -11.33
N GLU A 66 1.43 -17.27 -12.56
CA GLU A 66 0.64 -16.29 -13.31
C GLU A 66 -0.81 -16.74 -13.52
N ASN A 67 -1.02 -18.02 -13.87
CA ASN A 67 -2.36 -18.57 -14.04
C ASN A 67 -3.14 -18.60 -12.72
N PHE A 68 -2.49 -18.99 -11.62
CA PHE A 68 -3.09 -18.95 -10.29
C PHE A 68 -3.50 -17.53 -9.90
N VAL A 69 -2.62 -16.53 -10.08
CA VAL A 69 -2.92 -15.13 -9.79
C VAL A 69 -4.09 -14.63 -10.63
N LYS A 70 -4.17 -14.98 -11.92
CA LYS A 70 -5.28 -14.61 -12.81
C LYS A 70 -6.63 -15.17 -12.33
N VAL A 71 -6.66 -16.41 -11.87
CA VAL A 71 -7.89 -17.07 -11.39
C VAL A 71 -8.28 -16.56 -9.99
N PHE A 72 -7.30 -16.31 -9.13
CA PHE A 72 -7.55 -15.94 -7.74
C PHE A 72 -7.88 -14.46 -7.55
N THR A 73 -7.35 -13.57 -8.41
CA THR A 73 -7.56 -12.12 -8.28
C THR A 73 -9.04 -11.69 -8.31
N PRO A 74 -9.89 -12.19 -9.22
CA PRO A 74 -11.33 -11.88 -9.21
C PRO A 74 -12.01 -12.30 -7.90
N ILE A 75 -11.67 -13.49 -7.39
CA ILE A 75 -12.23 -14.05 -6.16
C ILE A 75 -11.82 -13.20 -4.96
N ALA A 76 -10.54 -12.86 -4.85
CA ALA A 76 -10.03 -12.02 -3.78
C ALA A 76 -10.58 -10.58 -3.85
N SER A 77 -10.72 -10.02 -5.06
CA SER A 77 -11.31 -8.70 -5.23
C SER A 77 -12.80 -8.68 -4.82
N GLN A 78 -13.56 -9.72 -5.16
CA GLN A 78 -14.99 -9.79 -4.88
C GLN A 78 -15.29 -10.11 -3.41
N LYS A 79 -14.54 -11.04 -2.81
CA LYS A 79 -14.78 -11.53 -1.44
C LYS A 79 -14.04 -10.70 -0.39
N LEU A 80 -12.81 -10.32 -0.68
CA LEU A 80 -11.93 -9.67 0.32
C LEU A 80 -11.82 -8.16 0.07
N GLY A 81 -12.19 -7.67 -1.12
CA GLY A 81 -11.96 -6.29 -1.53
C GLY A 81 -10.48 -5.96 -1.69
N VAL A 82 -9.64 -6.98 -1.93
CA VAL A 82 -8.19 -6.84 -2.09
C VAL A 82 -7.81 -7.13 -3.54
N ASP A 83 -7.15 -6.17 -4.17
CA ASP A 83 -6.61 -6.31 -5.52
C ASP A 83 -5.19 -6.88 -5.43
N ILE A 84 -5.08 -8.21 -5.48
CA ILE A 84 -3.80 -8.92 -5.31
C ILE A 84 -2.79 -8.48 -6.36
N ILE A 85 -3.22 -8.20 -7.60
CA ILE A 85 -2.32 -7.71 -8.66
C ILE A 85 -1.70 -6.37 -8.24
N LYS A 86 -2.49 -5.42 -7.74
CA LYS A 86 -1.93 -4.16 -7.21
C LYS A 86 -1.02 -4.37 -6.01
N THR A 87 -1.32 -5.36 -5.18
CA THR A 87 -0.59 -5.64 -3.94
C THR A 87 0.76 -6.33 -4.21
N VAL A 88 0.85 -7.12 -5.28
CA VAL A 88 2.03 -7.92 -5.66
C VAL A 88 2.82 -7.26 -6.80
N SER A 89 2.21 -6.35 -7.58
CA SER A 89 2.92 -5.68 -8.67
C SER A 89 3.99 -4.75 -8.12
N LYS A 90 5.25 -5.01 -8.50
CA LYS A 90 6.34 -4.07 -8.25
C LYS A 90 5.98 -2.73 -8.92
N PRO A 91 6.19 -1.58 -8.25
CA PRO A 91 5.93 -0.28 -8.85
C PRO A 91 6.71 -0.17 -10.17
N LYS A 92 6.01 0.21 -11.24
CA LYS A 92 6.63 0.38 -12.55
C LYS A 92 7.75 1.41 -12.43
N LYS A 93 8.96 1.04 -12.83
CA LYS A 93 10.07 1.97 -12.94
C LYS A 93 9.75 2.97 -14.05
N HIS A 94 9.91 4.26 -13.75
CA HIS A 94 9.66 5.36 -14.70
C HIS A 94 10.90 5.70 -15.55
N TYR A 95 11.97 4.92 -15.45
CA TYR A 95 13.18 5.00 -16.25
C TYR A 95 13.37 3.71 -17.03
N GLY A 96 13.89 3.82 -18.26
CA GLY A 96 14.23 2.68 -19.11
C GLY A 96 15.54 2.03 -18.72
N ASN A 97 16.09 1.17 -19.58
CA ASN A 97 17.43 0.62 -19.38
C ASN A 97 18.47 1.76 -19.31
N PHE A 98 19.41 1.70 -18.36
CA PHE A 98 20.44 2.71 -18.18
C PHE A 98 21.43 2.79 -19.36
N ASP A 99 21.59 1.70 -20.11
CA ASP A 99 22.42 1.66 -21.33
C ASP A 99 21.84 2.52 -22.47
N HIS A 100 20.59 2.97 -22.36
CA HIS A 100 19.96 3.83 -23.35
C HIS A 100 20.24 5.32 -23.12
N TYR A 101 21.00 5.64 -22.08
CA TYR A 101 21.34 7.00 -21.70
C TYR A 101 22.85 7.19 -21.68
N THR A 102 23.27 8.35 -22.18
CA THR A 102 24.68 8.74 -22.26
C THR A 102 24.89 9.97 -21.40
N PHE A 103 25.85 9.90 -20.48
CA PHE A 103 26.30 10.96 -19.58
C PHE A 103 27.61 10.54 -18.91
N GLU A 104 28.28 11.48 -18.25
CA GLU A 104 29.51 11.25 -17.48
C GLU A 104 29.18 10.50 -16.17
N LYS A 105 29.09 9.17 -16.26
CA LYS A 105 28.64 8.29 -15.15
C LYS A 105 29.58 8.36 -13.95
N GLU A 106 30.88 8.26 -14.20
CA GLU A 106 31.92 8.21 -13.17
C GLU A 106 32.04 9.55 -12.44
N GLU A 107 32.00 10.65 -13.19
CA GLU A 107 32.04 12.00 -12.65
C GLU A 107 30.79 12.30 -11.80
N PHE A 108 29.62 11.91 -12.30
CA PHE A 108 28.36 12.01 -11.56
C PHE A 108 28.39 11.25 -10.23
N LEU A 109 28.87 10.00 -10.23
CA LEU A 109 28.96 9.19 -9.01
C LEU A 109 29.99 9.76 -8.02
N SER A 110 31.11 10.28 -8.54
CA SER A 110 32.15 10.92 -7.71
C SER A 110 31.62 12.19 -7.06
N ALA A 111 30.93 13.04 -7.82
CA ALA A 111 30.28 14.25 -7.30
C ALA A 111 29.23 13.92 -6.23
N LEU A 112 28.42 12.89 -6.44
CA LEU A 112 27.41 12.47 -5.46
C LEU A 112 28.01 11.99 -4.13
N ARG A 113 29.17 11.32 -4.16
CA ARG A 113 29.85 10.85 -2.95
C ARG A 113 30.49 11.97 -2.14
N GLN A 114 30.82 13.09 -2.79
CA GLN A 114 31.38 14.27 -2.13
C GLN A 114 30.31 15.13 -1.43
N PHE A 115 29.03 14.96 -1.79
CA PHE A 115 27.97 15.73 -1.16
C PHE A 115 27.77 15.31 0.31
N PRO A 116 27.75 16.27 1.26
CA PRO A 116 27.49 15.94 2.64
C PRO A 116 26.05 15.44 2.86
N HIS A 117 25.86 14.73 3.96
CA HIS A 117 24.56 14.24 4.38
C HIS A 117 23.57 15.42 4.56
N GLY A 118 22.36 15.28 4.02
CA GLY A 118 21.33 16.32 4.06
C GLY A 118 21.47 17.41 3.00
N SER A 119 22.47 17.34 2.10
CA SER A 119 22.64 18.29 1.00
C SER A 119 21.39 18.42 0.13
N HIS A 120 21.16 19.64 -0.34
CA HIS A 120 20.10 19.91 -1.31
C HIS A 120 20.55 19.49 -2.71
N VAL A 121 19.90 18.46 -3.25
CA VAL A 121 20.21 17.90 -4.57
C VAL A 121 19.02 18.08 -5.49
N ASN A 122 19.19 18.89 -6.54
CA ASN A 122 18.22 19.03 -7.62
C ASN A 122 18.57 18.09 -8.78
N TRP A 123 17.97 16.90 -8.77
CA TRP A 123 18.24 15.85 -9.77
C TRP A 123 18.04 16.28 -11.23
N LYS A 124 17.11 17.21 -11.51
CA LYS A 124 16.92 17.70 -12.88
C LYS A 124 18.12 18.56 -13.32
N LYS A 125 18.61 19.43 -12.44
CA LYS A 125 19.80 20.25 -12.69
C LYS A 125 21.09 19.43 -12.76
N LEU A 126 21.17 18.29 -12.07
CA LEU A 126 22.27 17.36 -12.30
C LEU A 126 22.19 16.75 -13.71
N GLY A 127 20.98 16.47 -14.19
CA GLY A 127 20.76 16.07 -15.59
C GLY A 127 21.24 17.13 -16.58
N GLU A 128 20.89 18.39 -16.29
CA GLU A 128 21.61 19.66 -16.58
C GLU A 128 23.12 19.51 -16.85
N GLN A 129 23.82 19.35 -15.75
CA GLN A 129 25.27 19.51 -15.62
C GLN A 129 26.06 18.36 -16.26
N PHE A 130 25.61 17.12 -16.10
CA PHE A 130 26.30 15.94 -16.63
C PHE A 130 25.87 15.56 -18.06
N ASN A 131 25.23 16.49 -18.79
CA ASN A 131 24.81 16.30 -20.18
C ASN A 131 24.04 15.00 -20.46
N LEU A 132 23.07 14.67 -19.59
CA LEU A 132 22.25 13.46 -19.79
C LEU A 132 21.44 13.53 -21.08
N THR A 133 21.72 12.58 -21.98
CA THR A 133 21.04 12.41 -23.28
C THR A 133 20.52 10.99 -23.45
N ASN A 134 19.49 10.85 -24.29
CA ASN A 134 18.97 9.55 -24.75
C ASN A 134 19.77 9.05 -25.97
N LYS A 135 19.43 7.85 -26.50
CA LYS A 135 20.01 7.32 -27.75
C LYS A 135 19.94 8.25 -28.97
N LYS A 136 19.01 9.21 -28.97
CA LYS A 136 18.84 10.20 -30.05
C LYS A 136 19.65 11.48 -29.82
N GLY A 137 20.42 11.57 -28.72
CA GLY A 137 21.16 12.77 -28.34
C GLY A 137 20.29 13.85 -27.67
N GLU A 138 19.01 13.58 -27.41
CA GLU A 138 18.10 14.55 -26.81
C GLU A 138 18.05 14.39 -25.29
N ARG A 139 17.81 15.50 -24.57
CA ARG A 139 17.63 15.45 -23.11
C ARG A 139 16.28 14.82 -22.75
N PRO A 140 16.25 13.76 -21.92
CA PRO A 140 15.00 13.14 -21.52
C PRO A 140 14.19 14.03 -20.56
N ALA A 141 12.89 14.12 -20.75
CA ALA A 141 11.99 14.90 -19.87
C ALA A 141 12.00 14.40 -18.41
N ASN A 142 12.26 13.10 -18.22
CA ASN A 142 12.39 12.44 -16.92
C ASN A 142 13.86 12.32 -16.44
N ALA A 143 14.76 13.20 -16.89
CA ALA A 143 16.19 13.20 -16.54
C ALA A 143 16.46 12.99 -15.03
N GLY A 144 15.76 13.72 -14.17
CA GLY A 144 15.95 13.60 -12.72
C GLY A 144 15.60 12.21 -12.17
N GLN A 145 14.56 11.56 -12.71
CA GLN A 145 14.20 10.20 -12.29
C GLN A 145 15.21 9.16 -12.78
N ILE A 146 15.77 9.38 -13.97
CA ILE A 146 16.81 8.52 -14.54
C ILE A 146 18.07 8.58 -13.67
N LEU A 147 18.56 9.79 -13.36
CA LEU A 147 19.76 9.94 -12.53
C LEU A 147 19.59 9.43 -11.11
N MET A 148 18.44 9.70 -10.49
CA MET A 148 18.13 9.17 -9.16
C MET A 148 18.08 7.64 -9.18
N GLY A 149 17.45 7.05 -10.19
CA GLY A 149 17.43 5.60 -10.39
C GLY A 149 18.83 5.02 -10.63
N PHE A 150 19.68 5.73 -11.37
CA PHE A 150 21.06 5.30 -11.63
C PHE A 150 21.92 5.35 -10.36
N ALA A 151 21.76 6.39 -9.53
CA ALA A 151 22.44 6.48 -8.22
C ALA A 151 22.03 5.31 -7.31
N GLN A 152 20.74 4.98 -7.24
CA GLN A 152 20.23 3.83 -6.48
C GLN A 152 20.77 2.50 -7.02
N TYR A 153 20.84 2.34 -8.34
CA TYR A 153 21.44 1.17 -8.98
C TYR A 153 22.90 0.97 -8.57
N ASN A 154 23.66 2.07 -8.44
CA ASN A 154 25.05 2.10 -7.97
C ASN A 154 25.20 2.17 -6.44
N LYS A 155 24.16 1.77 -5.68
CA LYS A 155 24.17 1.68 -4.21
C LYS A 155 24.45 2.99 -3.47
N ILE A 156 24.21 4.14 -4.10
CA ILE A 156 24.20 5.43 -3.41
C ILE A 156 22.84 5.58 -2.71
N ASN A 157 22.87 5.85 -1.41
CA ASN A 157 21.66 6.13 -0.65
C ASN A 157 21.10 7.50 -1.05
N THR A 158 20.08 7.52 -1.91
CA THR A 158 19.47 8.79 -2.37
C THR A 158 18.66 9.50 -1.29
N ASP A 159 18.23 8.77 -0.26
CA ASP A 159 17.39 9.30 0.82
C ASP A 159 18.21 10.15 1.79
N GLN A 160 19.55 10.08 1.72
CA GLN A 160 20.45 10.93 2.47
C GLN A 160 20.43 12.40 2.01
N PHE A 161 19.92 12.64 0.80
CA PHE A 161 19.82 13.98 0.20
C PHE A 161 18.44 14.57 0.46
N ASN A 162 18.36 15.90 0.57
CA ASN A 162 17.11 16.63 0.77
C ASN A 162 16.33 16.27 2.06
N ILE A 163 16.95 15.66 3.08
CA ILE A 163 16.30 15.27 4.34
C ILE A 163 15.66 16.49 5.04
N ASN A 164 16.37 17.61 5.07
CA ASN A 164 15.93 18.82 5.79
C ASN A 164 15.04 19.73 4.95
N MET A 165 14.69 19.32 3.72
CA MET A 165 13.76 20.08 2.87
C MET A 165 12.32 19.88 3.34
N ARG A 166 11.92 20.65 4.35
CA ARG A 166 10.55 21.13 4.47
C ARG A 166 10.24 21.93 3.21
N VAL A 167 9.61 21.31 2.22
CA VAL A 167 9.16 22.04 1.02
C VAL A 167 7.97 22.90 1.44
N SER A 168 8.26 24.14 1.88
CA SER A 168 7.40 25.01 2.70
C SER A 168 7.23 24.49 4.14
N ASN A 169 6.89 25.34 5.11
CA ASN A 169 6.54 25.00 6.50
C ASN A 169 5.31 24.06 6.65
N ARG A 170 5.13 23.11 5.74
CA ARG A 170 4.09 22.09 5.74
C ARG A 170 4.77 20.76 5.52
N ASP A 171 4.50 19.83 6.44
CA ASP A 171 5.07 18.48 6.40
C ASP A 171 4.89 17.82 5.04
N TYR A 172 5.86 17.00 4.66
CA TYR A 172 5.85 16.16 3.45
C TYR A 172 4.54 15.35 3.31
N ILE A 173 3.89 15.02 4.43
CA ILE A 173 2.57 14.38 4.52
C ILE A 173 1.47 15.21 3.80
N GLN A 174 1.63 16.54 3.69
CA GLN A 174 0.68 17.44 3.02
C GLN A 174 0.99 17.72 1.54
N ARG A 175 2.00 17.08 0.92
CA ARG A 175 1.91 16.78 -0.52
C ARG A 175 0.94 15.63 -0.77
N VAL A 176 -0.21 15.64 -0.09
CA VAL A 176 -1.46 15.29 -0.75
C VAL A 176 -1.50 16.20 -1.98
N ARG A 177 -1.03 15.71 -3.14
CA ARG A 177 -1.50 16.21 -4.42
C ARG A 177 -3.00 16.25 -4.24
N ARG A 178 -3.60 17.44 -4.07
CA ARG A 178 -5.05 17.59 -4.10
C ARG A 178 -5.43 16.83 -5.37
N ALA A 179 -6.08 15.68 -5.26
CA ALA A 179 -6.41 14.91 -6.44
C ALA A 179 -7.35 15.85 -7.21
N LYS A 180 -6.86 16.41 -8.30
CA LYS A 180 -7.57 17.46 -9.01
C LYS A 180 -8.61 16.75 -9.86
N LYS A 181 -9.89 16.95 -9.58
CA LYS A 181 -10.94 16.50 -10.49
C LYS A 181 -10.94 17.48 -11.66
N ARG A 182 -10.66 16.97 -12.87
CA ARG A 182 -10.81 17.76 -14.11
C ARG A 182 -12.29 17.97 -14.37
N LEU A 183 -12.70 19.23 -14.51
CA LEU A 183 -14.03 19.59 -15.01
C LEU A 183 -13.99 19.86 -16.51
N SER A 184 -12.93 20.52 -16.99
CA SER A 184 -12.71 20.81 -18.41
C SER A 184 -11.22 21.06 -18.72
N LYS A 185 -10.87 21.34 -19.98
CA LYS A 185 -9.49 21.62 -20.40
C LYS A 185 -9.01 22.92 -19.72
N GLY A 186 -8.04 22.80 -18.82
CA GLY A 186 -7.50 23.92 -18.05
C GLY A 186 -8.19 24.20 -16.72
N LEU A 187 -9.37 23.61 -16.45
CA LEU A 187 -10.14 23.86 -15.23
C LEU A 187 -10.19 22.62 -14.33
N THR A 188 -9.65 22.76 -13.12
CA THR A 188 -9.56 21.68 -12.13
C THR A 188 -10.03 22.16 -10.78
N ILE A 189 -10.84 21.34 -10.10
CA ILE A 189 -11.26 21.57 -8.71
C ILE A 189 -10.55 20.58 -7.77
N PRO A 190 -10.33 20.95 -6.50
CA PRO A 190 -9.88 20.01 -5.49
C PRO A 190 -10.88 18.85 -5.34
N SER A 191 -10.41 17.60 -5.33
CA SER A 191 -11.25 16.49 -4.89
C SER A 191 -11.60 16.68 -3.42
N THR A 192 -12.86 16.47 -3.07
CA THR A 192 -13.27 16.30 -1.68
C THR A 192 -12.49 15.14 -1.06
N ARG A 193 -12.06 15.30 0.20
CA ARG A 193 -11.47 14.17 0.94
C ARG A 193 -12.53 13.08 1.06
N SER A 194 -12.11 11.81 1.03
CA SER A 194 -13.05 10.72 1.26
C SER A 194 -13.61 10.80 2.68
N ALA A 195 -14.87 10.41 2.89
CA ALA A 195 -15.48 10.38 4.23
C ALA A 195 -14.65 9.54 5.21
N LYS A 196 -14.00 8.47 4.72
CA LYS A 196 -13.09 7.63 5.51
C LYS A 196 -11.89 8.42 6.04
N THR A 197 -11.24 9.18 5.17
CA THR A 197 -10.06 10.00 5.54
C THR A 197 -10.46 11.09 6.54
N ILE A 198 -11.61 11.74 6.33
CA ILE A 198 -12.12 12.75 7.27
C ILE A 198 -12.37 12.14 8.65
N ARG A 199 -12.98 10.96 8.73
CA ARG A 199 -13.21 10.26 10.01
C ARG A 199 -11.89 9.89 10.71
N GLN A 200 -10.88 9.46 9.96
CA GLN A 200 -9.57 9.13 10.53
C GLN A 200 -8.85 10.37 11.06
N ASP A 201 -8.87 11.48 10.31
CA ASP A 201 -8.30 12.75 10.75
C ASP A 201 -8.99 13.27 12.02
N ILE A 202 -10.32 13.22 12.08
CA ILE A 202 -11.09 13.65 13.27
C ILE A 202 -10.75 12.76 14.46
N LYS A 203 -10.72 11.43 14.28
CA LYS A 203 -10.35 10.50 15.35
C LYS A 203 -8.95 10.81 15.88
N HIS A 204 -7.99 11.02 15.00
CA HIS A 204 -6.63 11.37 15.38
C HIS A 204 -6.57 12.73 16.12
N GLN A 205 -7.37 13.71 15.74
CA GLN A 205 -7.43 14.99 16.44
C GLN A 205 -8.08 14.88 17.83
N ILE A 206 -9.05 13.98 18.00
CA ILE A 206 -9.62 13.63 19.31
C ILE A 206 -8.56 12.92 20.16
N ASP A 207 -7.87 11.92 19.62
CA ASP A 207 -6.86 11.13 20.34
C ASP A 207 -5.67 12.00 20.81
N ASN A 208 -5.34 13.05 20.06
CA ASN A 208 -4.29 14.02 20.41
C ASN A 208 -4.79 15.19 21.28
N GLY A 209 -6.05 15.18 21.71
CA GLY A 209 -6.63 16.23 22.56
C GLY A 209 -6.76 17.59 21.85
N VAL A 210 -6.68 17.63 20.52
CA VAL A 210 -6.86 18.86 19.72
C VAL A 210 -8.35 19.21 19.61
N ILE A 211 -9.20 18.18 19.53
CA ILE A 211 -10.66 18.33 19.59
C ILE A 211 -11.13 17.76 20.91
N ASP A 212 -11.71 18.62 21.74
CA ASP A 212 -12.39 18.20 22.96
C ASP A 212 -13.82 17.73 22.60
N LEU A 213 -14.14 16.50 22.99
CA LEU A 213 -15.49 15.93 22.84
C LEU A 213 -16.43 16.34 23.99
N GLY A 214 -15.90 17.05 25.00
CA GLY A 214 -16.58 17.34 26.24
C GLY A 214 -16.70 16.10 27.13
N GLU A 215 -17.25 16.32 28.32
CA GLU A 215 -17.50 15.25 29.28
C GLU A 215 -18.78 14.49 28.93
N LYS A 216 -18.82 13.18 29.18
CA LYS A 216 -20.05 12.39 29.02
C LYS A 216 -21.04 12.78 30.13
N ILE A 217 -21.98 13.68 29.80
CA ILE A 217 -22.96 14.23 30.75
C ILE A 217 -23.94 13.16 31.27
N ALA A 218 -24.21 12.10 30.49
CA ALA A 218 -25.04 10.98 30.96
C ALA A 218 -24.70 9.68 30.22
N PRO A 219 -24.59 8.53 30.93
CA PRO A 219 -24.58 7.23 30.27
C PRO A 219 -25.96 6.95 29.66
N SER A 220 -26.03 6.81 28.34
CA SER A 220 -27.28 6.34 27.71
C SER A 220 -27.46 4.86 28.03
N GLN A 221 -28.51 4.52 28.77
CA GLN A 221 -28.95 3.13 28.89
C GLN A 221 -29.61 2.73 27.57
N ILE A 222 -28.86 2.07 26.70
CA ILE A 222 -29.42 1.46 25.50
C ILE A 222 -30.01 0.11 25.92
N SER A 223 -31.30 0.09 26.28
CA SER A 223 -32.05 -1.16 26.37
C SER A 223 -32.50 -1.55 24.97
N SER A 224 -31.83 -2.50 24.34
CA SER A 224 -32.36 -3.10 23.11
C SER A 224 -33.41 -4.14 23.50
N ASN A 225 -34.67 -3.87 23.18
CA ASN A 225 -35.70 -4.89 23.34
C ASN A 225 -35.41 -6.01 22.34
N TYR A 226 -35.26 -7.24 22.82
CA TYR A 226 -35.10 -8.39 21.95
C TYR A 226 -36.06 -9.49 22.36
N ILE A 227 -36.50 -10.26 21.38
CA ILE A 227 -37.36 -11.41 21.62
C ILE A 227 -36.43 -12.60 21.87
N ASP A 228 -36.59 -13.24 23.03
CA ASP A 228 -35.83 -14.44 23.35
C ASP A 228 -36.30 -15.64 22.50
N ASN A 229 -35.55 -16.74 22.57
CA ASN A 229 -35.87 -17.95 21.82
C ASN A 229 -37.19 -18.63 22.28
N THR A 230 -37.84 -18.11 23.33
CA THR A 230 -39.15 -18.57 23.82
C THR A 230 -40.29 -17.65 23.37
N GLY A 231 -39.99 -16.60 22.58
CA GLY A 231 -40.97 -15.65 22.07
C GLY A 231 -41.34 -14.54 23.06
N ARG A 232 -40.59 -14.37 24.16
CA ARG A 232 -40.83 -13.31 25.15
C ARG A 232 -40.01 -12.07 24.82
N LEU A 233 -40.67 -10.90 24.80
CA LEU A 233 -40.02 -9.60 24.66
C LEU A 233 -39.38 -9.23 26.01
N MET A 234 -38.07 -8.98 26.00
CA MET A 234 -37.28 -8.52 27.15
C MET A 234 -36.83 -7.08 26.94
#